data_AF-A0A934A799-F1
#
_entry.id   AF-A0A934A799-F1
#
_cell.length_a   1.000
_cell.length_b   1.000
_cell.length_c   1.000
_cell.angle_alpha   90.00
_cell.angle_beta   90.00
_cell.angle_gamma   90.00
#
_symmetry.space_group_name_H-M   'P 1'
#
loop_
_entity.id
_entity.type
_entity.pdbx_description
1 polymer ?
#
loop_
_entity_poly.entity_id
_entity_poly.type
_entity_poly.pdbx_seq_one_letter_code
_entity_poly.pdbx_strand_id
1 'polypeptide(L)'
;MMSSPLPPLYSRWIEEALGAEVPAEGRAVCSRCVQAAPEIPGGDRFDPQIKCCSYSPHLPNFLVGMLLTDRDERTSWAREQATRLVRERRGATPLGLSPPRRISDSYRAEQAKHFGRDPSLRCPYLDDQAGCGLWRFRNATCATWFCRHRRAAVGARFWFALGNELRALEQILAGWCLLRLEPNIEELFHSGRDMRRLSGGELRGWIEPSDGTVDADFAKRLWGKWHGRESEFFAACAELVRSLSWEDVKRIDVVRLELAERRLRAAFAAHMDEALPPVLLNGLVELIPLADGGAQVKSTELGWEALQLPQTVVDALERADGRPASQIGLDDAWLRKLVDYGVLVAPDGRDRPRSLGPQRPVDRRDRLRFFRGYLGLPVELSYISTSGSAQALVLNCGSNEVIFDDLELIEFGKRLHGARNGFYAEDALGWAPPQVTYTWERVAGLLQSLLDASVLQRIP
;
A
#
# COMPACT_ATOMS: atom_id res chain seq x y z
N MET A 1 -24.55 -10.96 -12.58
CA MET A 1 -23.39 -11.10 -11.67
C MET A 1 -22.22 -10.42 -12.34
N MET A 2 -21.47 -9.58 -11.63
CA MET A 2 -20.27 -8.94 -12.18
C MET A 2 -19.14 -9.95 -12.06
N SER A 3 -18.54 -10.39 -13.18
CA SER A 3 -17.60 -11.53 -13.17
C SER A 3 -16.21 -11.15 -12.65
N SER A 4 -15.86 -9.86 -12.62
CA SER A 4 -14.55 -9.38 -12.15
C SER A 4 -14.66 -8.41 -10.96
N PRO A 5 -13.75 -8.49 -9.97
CA PRO A 5 -13.64 -7.53 -8.88
C PRO A 5 -13.07 -6.17 -9.30
N LEU A 6 -12.46 -6.08 -10.47
CA LEU A 6 -11.80 -4.87 -10.97
C LEU A 6 -12.71 -4.08 -11.93
N PRO A 7 -12.52 -2.75 -12.05
CA PRO A 7 -13.11 -1.96 -13.12
C PRO A 7 -12.73 -2.51 -14.51
N PRO A 8 -13.60 -2.39 -15.54
CA PRO A 8 -13.38 -3.05 -16.83
C PRO A 8 -12.02 -2.79 -17.49
N LEU A 9 -11.51 -1.55 -17.40
CA LEU A 9 -10.21 -1.19 -17.95
C LEU A 9 -9.07 -1.98 -17.28
N TYR A 10 -9.08 -2.04 -15.94
CA TYR A 10 -8.07 -2.75 -15.17
C TYR A 10 -8.23 -4.26 -15.29
N SER A 11 -9.47 -4.77 -15.32
CA SER A 11 -9.71 -6.20 -15.51
C SER A 11 -9.01 -6.72 -16.75
N ARG A 12 -9.23 -6.06 -17.90
CA ARG A 12 -8.63 -6.42 -19.18
C ARG A 12 -7.09 -6.45 -19.10
N TRP A 13 -6.48 -5.36 -18.64
CA TRP A 13 -5.02 -5.28 -18.57
C TRP A 13 -4.41 -6.29 -17.61
N ILE A 14 -5.04 -6.51 -16.46
CA ILE A 14 -4.52 -7.42 -15.44
C ILE A 14 -4.71 -8.88 -15.87
N GLU A 15 -5.82 -9.21 -16.54
CA GLU A 15 -6.03 -10.54 -17.14
C GLU A 15 -4.99 -10.83 -18.23
N GLU A 16 -4.70 -9.88 -19.12
CA GLU A 16 -3.62 -10.00 -20.10
C GLU A 16 -2.25 -10.14 -19.43
N ALA A 17 -1.98 -9.33 -18.39
CA ALA A 17 -0.72 -9.35 -17.65
C ALA A 17 -0.51 -10.60 -16.79
N LEU A 18 -1.58 -11.30 -16.39
CA LEU A 18 -1.48 -12.52 -15.58
C LEU A 18 -1.67 -13.78 -16.42
N GLY A 19 -2.40 -13.70 -17.54
CA GLY A 19 -2.91 -14.85 -18.27
C GLY A 19 -4.04 -15.58 -17.55
N ALA A 20 -4.69 -14.94 -16.58
CA ALA A 20 -5.76 -15.52 -15.76
C ALA A 20 -6.66 -14.43 -15.16
N GLU A 21 -7.91 -14.79 -14.86
CA GLU A 21 -8.84 -13.93 -14.12
C GLU A 21 -8.42 -13.76 -12.66
N VAL A 22 -8.58 -12.54 -12.14
CA VAL A 22 -8.33 -12.24 -10.72
C VAL A 22 -9.54 -12.70 -9.90
N PRO A 23 -9.36 -13.53 -8.86
CA PRO A 23 -10.47 -14.03 -8.05
C PRO A 23 -11.15 -12.90 -7.28
N ALA A 24 -12.47 -12.97 -7.15
CA ALA A 24 -13.25 -12.01 -6.39
C ALA A 24 -13.05 -12.14 -4.87
N GLU A 25 -13.01 -11.00 -4.18
CA GLU A 25 -12.96 -10.94 -2.72
C GLU A 25 -14.35 -11.09 -2.08
N GLY A 26 -14.82 -12.34 -1.98
CA GLY A 26 -16.16 -12.66 -1.48
C GLY A 26 -16.45 -12.24 -0.02
N ARG A 27 -15.41 -11.87 0.75
CA ARG A 27 -15.56 -11.39 2.14
C ARG A 27 -15.77 -9.87 2.23
N ALA A 28 -15.58 -9.12 1.14
CA ALA A 28 -15.68 -7.67 1.10
C ALA A 28 -16.76 -7.18 0.10
N VAL A 29 -18.01 -7.56 0.37
CA VAL A 29 -19.15 -7.20 -0.49
C VAL A 29 -19.78 -5.88 -0.04
N CYS A 30 -19.66 -4.81 -0.82
CA CYS A 30 -20.13 -3.47 -0.44
C CYS A 30 -21.65 -3.34 -0.22
N SER A 31 -22.47 -4.12 -0.94
CA SER A 31 -23.93 -4.16 -0.77
C SER A 31 -24.35 -4.81 0.56
N ARG A 32 -23.48 -5.65 1.14
CA ARG A 32 -23.63 -6.27 2.46
C ARG A 32 -22.35 -6.04 3.26
N CYS A 33 -22.06 -4.76 3.51
CA CYS A 33 -20.79 -4.32 4.10
C CYS A 33 -20.58 -4.97 5.47
N VAL A 34 -19.63 -5.91 5.55
CA VAL A 34 -19.29 -6.63 6.78
C VAL A 34 -18.77 -5.70 7.88
N GLN A 35 -18.10 -4.60 7.50
CA GLN A 35 -17.61 -3.60 8.46
C GLN A 35 -18.70 -2.64 8.94
N ALA A 36 -19.91 -2.68 8.39
CA ALA A 36 -21.05 -1.89 8.88
C ALA A 36 -22.02 -2.71 9.73
N ALA A 37 -21.75 -4.02 9.89
CA ALA A 37 -22.58 -4.93 10.66
C ALA A 37 -22.67 -4.51 12.14
N PRO A 38 -23.77 -4.85 12.85
CA PRO A 38 -23.91 -4.55 14.28
C PRO A 38 -22.80 -5.16 15.13
N GLU A 39 -22.33 -6.35 14.77
CA GLU A 39 -21.27 -7.09 15.45
C GLU A 39 -20.09 -7.28 14.52
N ILE A 40 -18.91 -6.81 14.95
CA ILE A 40 -17.65 -6.94 14.21
C ILE A 40 -16.59 -7.47 15.17
N PRO A 41 -16.18 -8.74 15.02
CA PRO A 41 -15.15 -9.31 15.89
C PRO A 41 -13.82 -8.55 15.74
N GLY A 42 -13.38 -7.92 16.84
CA GLY A 42 -12.03 -7.36 17.00
C GLY A 42 -11.66 -6.22 16.06
N GLY A 43 -12.64 -5.57 15.43
CA GLY A 43 -12.42 -4.51 14.45
C GLY A 43 -13.34 -3.32 14.67
N ASP A 44 -12.90 -2.17 14.22
CA ASP A 44 -13.69 -0.97 14.32
C ASP A 44 -14.80 -0.93 13.26
N ARG A 45 -15.98 -0.47 13.69
CA ARG A 45 -17.15 -0.35 12.84
C ARG A 45 -17.06 0.85 11.89
N PHE A 46 -17.52 0.65 10.66
CA PHE A 46 -17.82 1.72 9.72
C PHE A 46 -19.27 2.21 9.92
N ASP A 47 -19.46 3.49 9.68
CA ASP A 47 -20.77 4.08 9.53
C ASP A 47 -21.48 3.44 8.31
N PRO A 48 -22.72 2.95 8.46
CA PRO A 48 -23.43 2.21 7.43
C PRO A 48 -23.80 3.05 6.20
N GLN A 49 -23.88 4.37 6.33
CA GLN A 49 -24.26 5.29 5.26
C GLN A 49 -23.07 5.61 4.34
N ILE A 50 -21.84 5.62 4.87
CA ILE A 50 -20.63 5.95 4.10
C ILE A 50 -19.71 4.75 3.84
N LYS A 51 -19.69 3.73 4.71
CA LYS A 51 -18.85 2.53 4.60
C LYS A 51 -17.37 2.93 4.35
N CYS A 52 -16.64 2.20 3.51
CA CYS A 52 -15.29 2.62 3.09
C CYS A 52 -15.28 3.83 2.11
N CYS A 53 -16.45 4.33 1.67
CA CYS A 53 -16.58 5.49 0.80
C CYS A 53 -16.50 6.82 1.57
N SER A 54 -15.64 6.86 2.60
CA SER A 54 -15.12 8.10 3.22
C SER A 54 -13.77 8.53 2.61
N TYR A 55 -13.27 7.77 1.62
CA TYR A 55 -12.10 8.14 0.82
C TYR A 55 -12.57 8.84 -0.46
N SER A 56 -12.07 10.05 -0.69
CA SER A 56 -12.29 10.79 -1.93
C SER A 56 -11.12 10.52 -2.89
N PRO A 57 -11.32 9.78 -4.00
CA PRO A 57 -10.23 9.39 -4.88
C PRO A 57 -9.73 10.55 -5.72
N HIS A 58 -8.43 10.53 -6.02
CA HIS A 58 -7.89 11.20 -7.20
C HIS A 58 -8.19 10.35 -8.43
N LEU A 59 -8.82 10.93 -9.45
CA LEU A 59 -9.09 10.27 -10.72
C LEU A 59 -8.11 10.78 -11.78
N PRO A 60 -7.28 9.92 -12.40
CA PRO A 60 -6.39 10.34 -13.48
C PRO A 60 -7.18 10.80 -14.71
N ASN A 61 -6.59 11.68 -15.52
CA ASN A 61 -7.24 12.36 -16.65
C ASN A 61 -8.05 11.43 -17.58
N PHE A 62 -7.52 10.26 -17.92
CA PHE A 62 -8.19 9.30 -18.78
C PHE A 62 -9.41 8.65 -18.11
N LEU A 63 -9.37 8.37 -16.80
CA LEU A 63 -10.55 7.87 -16.07
C LEU A 63 -11.62 8.96 -15.92
N VAL A 64 -11.22 10.22 -15.74
CA VAL A 64 -12.15 11.36 -15.78
C VAL A 64 -12.84 11.41 -17.14
N GLY A 65 -12.08 11.34 -18.23
CA GLY A 65 -12.65 11.34 -19.58
C GLY A 65 -13.59 10.17 -19.83
N MET A 66 -13.23 8.96 -19.38
CA MET A 66 -14.09 7.79 -19.50
C MET A 66 -15.39 7.99 -18.73
N LEU A 67 -15.33 8.52 -17.51
CA LEU A 67 -16.52 8.85 -16.72
C LEU A 67 -17.40 9.92 -17.38
N LEU A 68 -16.81 11.00 -17.91
CA LEU A 68 -17.55 12.09 -18.56
C LEU A 68 -18.25 11.64 -19.86
N THR A 69 -17.67 10.67 -20.56
CA THR A 69 -18.18 10.18 -21.85
C THR A 69 -19.04 8.91 -21.73
N ASP A 70 -19.04 8.26 -20.56
CA ASP A 70 -19.86 7.08 -20.29
C ASP A 70 -21.34 7.41 -20.39
N ARG A 71 -22.13 6.50 -20.96
CA ARG A 71 -23.58 6.65 -21.14
C ARG A 71 -24.41 5.71 -20.25
N ASP A 72 -23.76 4.90 -19.42
CA ASP A 72 -24.47 4.04 -18.47
C ASP A 72 -25.24 4.92 -17.46
N GLU A 73 -26.48 4.54 -17.15
CA GLU A 73 -27.29 5.25 -16.17
C GLU A 73 -26.75 5.05 -14.75
N ARG A 74 -26.10 3.91 -14.49
CA ARG A 74 -25.52 3.59 -13.17
C ARG A 74 -24.37 4.49 -12.77
N THR A 75 -23.77 5.22 -13.72
CA THR A 75 -22.66 6.16 -13.49
C THR A 75 -23.11 7.62 -13.57
N SER A 76 -24.39 7.89 -13.85
CA SER A 76 -24.96 9.23 -14.02
C SER A 76 -24.63 10.18 -12.86
N TRP A 77 -24.84 9.75 -11.62
CA TRP A 77 -24.49 10.53 -10.42
C TRP A 77 -23.01 10.93 -10.44
N ALA A 78 -22.11 9.97 -10.62
CA ALA A 78 -20.68 10.26 -10.62
C ALA A 78 -20.26 11.15 -11.80
N ARG A 79 -20.89 10.96 -12.97
CA ARG A 79 -20.68 11.77 -14.17
C ARG A 79 -21.12 13.21 -13.95
N GLU A 80 -22.27 13.44 -13.32
CA GLU A 80 -22.75 14.78 -12.96
C GLU A 80 -21.82 15.47 -11.96
N GLN A 81 -21.38 14.75 -10.91
CA GLN A 81 -20.44 15.29 -9.93
C GLN A 81 -19.09 15.64 -10.56
N ALA A 82 -18.53 14.77 -11.41
CA ALA A 82 -17.29 15.05 -12.12
C ALA A 82 -17.45 16.23 -13.08
N THR A 83 -18.55 16.29 -13.84
CA THR A 83 -18.86 17.41 -14.76
C THR A 83 -18.91 18.73 -14.01
N ARG A 84 -19.57 18.75 -12.84
CA ARG A 84 -19.64 19.92 -11.97
C ARG A 84 -18.25 20.35 -11.49
N LEU A 85 -17.44 19.43 -10.98
CA LEU A 85 -16.08 19.72 -10.49
C LEU A 85 -15.17 20.25 -11.61
N VAL A 86 -15.25 19.69 -12.82
CA VAL A 86 -14.50 20.18 -13.98
C VAL A 86 -14.94 21.58 -14.37
N ARG A 87 -16.26 21.82 -14.50
CA ARG A 87 -16.83 23.13 -14.87
C ARG A 87 -16.47 24.22 -13.85
N GLU A 88 -16.50 23.87 -12.57
CA GLU A 88 -16.16 24.78 -11.46
C GLU A 88 -14.65 24.86 -11.21
N ARG A 89 -13.82 24.13 -11.98
CA ARG A 89 -12.35 24.03 -11.82
C ARG A 89 -11.93 23.64 -10.40
N ARG A 90 -12.73 22.81 -9.74
CA ARG A 90 -12.46 22.34 -8.37
C ARG A 90 -11.64 21.07 -8.41
N GLY A 91 -10.36 21.20 -8.10
CA GLY A 91 -9.38 20.12 -8.15
C GLY A 91 -9.09 19.57 -9.56
N ALA A 92 -9.58 20.24 -10.62
CA ALA A 92 -9.38 19.84 -12.00
C ALA A 92 -8.03 20.32 -12.53
N THR A 93 -7.20 19.38 -12.99
CA THR A 93 -5.89 19.62 -13.57
C THR A 93 -5.70 18.75 -14.82
N PRO A 94 -4.72 19.05 -15.69
CA PRO A 94 -4.44 18.19 -16.84
C PRO A 94 -4.03 16.75 -16.48
N LEU A 95 -3.63 16.48 -15.22
CA LEU A 95 -3.34 15.13 -14.75
C LEU A 95 -4.58 14.39 -14.21
N GLY A 96 -5.67 15.10 -13.90
CA GLY A 96 -6.89 14.50 -13.38
C GLY A 96 -7.71 15.39 -12.46
N LEU A 97 -8.67 14.77 -11.78
CA LEU A 97 -9.51 15.35 -10.74
C LEU A 97 -9.01 14.93 -9.36
N SER A 98 -8.56 15.90 -8.57
CA SER A 98 -8.12 15.69 -7.20
C SER A 98 -9.21 16.04 -6.19
N PRO A 99 -9.26 15.35 -5.04
CA PRO A 99 -10.10 15.77 -3.93
C PRO A 99 -9.65 17.15 -3.39
N PRO A 100 -10.57 17.94 -2.78
CA PRO A 100 -10.21 19.17 -2.09
C PRO A 100 -9.10 18.95 -1.06
N ARG A 101 -8.20 19.93 -0.91
CA ARG A 101 -7.05 19.84 -0.02
C ARG A 101 -7.46 19.57 1.43
N ARG A 102 -8.51 20.22 1.93
CA ARG A 102 -9.07 19.99 3.28
C ARG A 102 -9.37 18.51 3.53
N ILE A 103 -10.05 17.84 2.60
CA ILE A 103 -10.40 16.41 2.72
C ILE A 103 -9.11 15.57 2.72
N SER A 104 -8.15 15.90 1.84
CA SER A 104 -6.87 15.19 1.76
C SER A 104 -6.01 15.33 3.03
N ASP A 105 -6.04 16.49 3.67
CA ASP A 105 -5.24 16.79 4.84
C ASP A 105 -5.88 16.19 6.11
N SER A 106 -7.21 16.30 6.25
CA SER A 106 -7.96 15.60 7.31
C SER A 106 -7.75 14.08 7.24
N TYR A 107 -7.75 13.52 6.02
CA TYR A 107 -7.51 12.10 5.83
C TYR A 107 -6.09 11.68 6.25
N ARG A 108 -5.06 12.52 6.03
CA ARG A 108 -3.67 12.19 6.39
C ARG A 108 -3.38 12.31 7.88
N ALA A 109 -3.92 13.33 8.54
CA ALA A 109 -3.63 13.57 9.95
C ALA A 109 -4.23 12.49 10.86
N GLU A 110 -5.40 11.95 10.52
CA GLU A 110 -6.18 11.11 11.43
C GLU A 110 -6.88 9.92 10.74
N GLN A 111 -6.27 9.36 9.68
CA GLN A 111 -6.85 8.27 8.88
C GLN A 111 -7.42 7.12 9.73
N ALA A 112 -6.63 6.64 10.71
CA ALA A 112 -7.00 5.50 11.54
C ALA A 112 -8.26 5.76 12.41
N LYS A 113 -8.54 7.02 12.74
CA LYS A 113 -9.69 7.41 13.56
C LYS A 113 -10.95 7.63 12.72
N HIS A 114 -10.81 8.26 11.54
CA HIS A 114 -11.96 8.76 10.78
C HIS A 114 -12.36 7.89 9.59
N PHE A 115 -11.47 7.03 9.08
CA PHE A 115 -11.77 6.23 7.90
C PHE A 115 -12.98 5.33 8.12
N GLY A 116 -13.96 5.50 7.24
CA GLY A 116 -15.26 4.86 7.24
C GLY A 116 -16.18 5.24 8.40
N ARG A 117 -15.86 6.25 9.20
CA ARG A 117 -16.61 6.63 10.41
C ARG A 117 -17.07 8.07 10.44
N ASP A 118 -16.34 8.98 9.79
CA ASP A 118 -16.71 10.40 9.76
C ASP A 118 -17.53 10.72 8.49
N PRO A 119 -18.84 11.02 8.62
CA PRO A 119 -19.68 11.41 7.48
C PRO A 119 -19.22 12.70 6.79
N SER A 120 -18.43 13.55 7.46
CA SER A 120 -17.86 14.76 6.86
C SER A 120 -16.85 14.46 5.75
N LEU A 121 -16.31 13.23 5.73
CA LEU A 121 -15.39 12.73 4.72
C LEU A 121 -16.08 11.95 3.59
N ARG A 122 -17.42 11.97 3.53
CA ARG A 122 -18.19 11.27 2.51
C ARG A 122 -17.65 11.56 1.11
N CYS A 123 -17.33 10.51 0.37
CA CYS A 123 -16.90 10.60 -1.01
C CYS A 123 -17.99 11.27 -1.86
N PRO A 124 -17.66 12.28 -2.69
CA PRO A 124 -18.65 12.99 -3.49
C PRO A 124 -19.34 12.08 -4.52
N TYR A 125 -18.74 10.93 -4.83
CA TYR A 125 -19.28 9.98 -5.80
C TYR A 125 -20.07 8.82 -5.17
N LEU A 126 -20.33 8.87 -3.86
CA LEU A 126 -21.24 7.94 -3.18
C LEU A 126 -22.68 8.44 -3.37
N ASP A 127 -23.50 7.65 -4.08
CA ASP A 127 -24.90 7.98 -4.33
C ASP A 127 -25.76 7.87 -3.05
N ASP A 128 -27.00 8.35 -3.14
CA ASP A 128 -27.93 8.37 -2.01
C ASP A 128 -28.36 6.97 -1.53
N GLN A 129 -28.17 5.94 -2.36
CA GLN A 129 -28.41 4.53 -2.01
C GLN A 129 -27.16 3.87 -1.41
N ALA A 130 -26.13 4.65 -1.07
CA ALA A 130 -24.83 4.17 -0.59
C ALA A 130 -24.13 3.21 -1.58
N GLY A 131 -24.38 3.43 -2.87
CA GLY A 131 -23.72 2.84 -4.02
C GLY A 131 -22.57 3.70 -4.54
N CYS A 132 -21.50 3.04 -5.01
CA CYS A 132 -20.35 3.74 -5.55
C CYS A 132 -20.58 4.06 -7.03
N GLY A 133 -20.93 5.31 -7.34
CA GLY A 133 -21.14 5.75 -8.72
C GLY A 133 -19.89 5.67 -9.61
N LEU A 134 -18.70 5.61 -8.99
CA LEU A 134 -17.43 5.41 -9.68
C LEU A 134 -17.08 3.96 -9.97
N TRP A 135 -17.89 2.95 -9.61
CA TRP A 135 -17.43 1.55 -9.63
C TRP A 135 -16.68 1.15 -10.92
N ARG A 136 -17.20 1.53 -12.10
CA ARG A 136 -16.61 1.25 -13.42
C ARG A 136 -15.33 2.03 -13.75
N PHE A 137 -15.06 3.11 -13.00
CA PHE A 137 -13.97 4.07 -13.21
C PHE A 137 -13.23 4.36 -11.90
N ARG A 138 -13.22 3.40 -10.97
CA ARG A 138 -12.47 3.54 -9.72
C ARG A 138 -10.99 3.65 -10.05
N ASN A 139 -10.32 4.56 -9.37
CA ASN A 139 -8.86 4.58 -9.38
C ASN A 139 -8.29 3.33 -8.69
N ALA A 140 -6.99 3.14 -8.79
CA ALA A 140 -6.24 2.00 -8.27
C ALA A 140 -6.57 1.74 -6.79
N THR A 141 -6.52 2.78 -5.95
CA THR A 141 -6.83 2.66 -4.52
C THR A 141 -8.23 2.13 -4.27
N CYS A 142 -9.26 2.70 -4.90
CA CYS A 142 -10.64 2.23 -4.72
C CYS A 142 -10.91 0.86 -5.36
N ALA A 143 -10.21 0.54 -6.44
CA ALA A 143 -10.35 -0.72 -7.18
C ALA A 143 -9.73 -1.91 -6.43
N THR A 144 -8.68 -1.67 -5.64
CA THR A 144 -7.93 -2.72 -4.93
C THR A 144 -8.10 -2.66 -3.40
N TRP A 145 -9.00 -1.81 -2.89
CA TRP A 145 -9.27 -1.74 -1.46
C TRP A 145 -10.35 -2.74 -1.05
N PHE A 146 -9.99 -3.65 -0.14
CA PHE A 146 -10.92 -4.59 0.47
C PHE A 146 -10.78 -4.52 1.99
N CYS A 147 -11.93 -4.43 2.67
CA CYS A 147 -11.95 -4.37 4.12
C CYS A 147 -11.72 -5.73 4.80
N ARG A 148 -11.83 -6.82 4.03
CA ARG A 148 -11.57 -8.22 4.41
C ARG A 148 -11.08 -8.97 3.19
N HIS A 149 -10.20 -9.92 3.41
CA HIS A 149 -9.60 -10.72 2.35
C HIS A 149 -9.94 -12.20 2.53
N ARG A 150 -10.28 -12.90 1.44
CA ARG A 150 -10.59 -14.33 1.40
C ARG A 150 -9.45 -15.13 2.03
N ARG A 151 -8.23 -14.81 1.63
CA ARG A 151 -6.98 -15.42 2.13
C ARG A 151 -6.23 -14.52 3.12
N ALA A 152 -6.97 -13.72 3.90
CA ALA A 152 -6.41 -12.87 4.95
C ALA A 152 -5.12 -12.11 4.51
N ALA A 153 -3.99 -12.30 5.19
CA ALA A 153 -2.73 -11.60 4.94
C ALA A 153 -2.18 -11.91 3.54
N VAL A 154 -2.25 -13.18 3.10
CA VAL A 154 -1.85 -13.58 1.74
C VAL A 154 -2.67 -12.83 0.69
N GLY A 155 -3.99 -12.71 0.90
CA GLY A 155 -4.88 -11.92 0.04
C GLY A 155 -4.51 -10.45 0.02
N ALA A 156 -4.33 -9.86 1.20
CA ALA A 156 -3.96 -8.45 1.35
C ALA A 156 -2.65 -8.12 0.63
N ARG A 157 -1.62 -8.95 0.75
CA ARG A 157 -0.34 -8.76 0.05
C ARG A 157 -0.50 -8.65 -1.47
N PHE A 158 -1.33 -9.51 -2.06
CA PHE A 158 -1.62 -9.44 -3.49
C PHE A 158 -2.34 -8.15 -3.88
N TRP A 159 -3.41 -7.78 -3.17
CA TRP A 159 -4.17 -6.57 -3.47
C TRP A 159 -3.37 -5.29 -3.22
N PHE A 160 -2.49 -5.27 -2.23
CA PHE A 160 -1.54 -4.17 -2.02
C PHE A 160 -0.53 -4.07 -3.16
N ALA A 161 0.04 -5.19 -3.60
CA ALA A 161 0.94 -5.22 -4.74
C ALA A 161 0.24 -4.70 -6.00
N LEU A 162 -0.94 -5.24 -6.32
CA LEU A 162 -1.74 -4.80 -7.46
C LEU A 162 -2.11 -3.31 -7.36
N GLY A 163 -2.53 -2.84 -6.19
CA GLY A 163 -2.85 -1.43 -5.96
C GLY A 163 -1.66 -0.50 -6.14
N ASN A 164 -0.45 -0.93 -5.74
CA ASN A 164 0.78 -0.17 -5.99
C ASN A 164 1.10 -0.09 -7.48
N GLU A 165 1.04 -1.21 -8.20
CA GLU A 165 1.35 -1.23 -9.63
C GLU A 165 0.32 -0.44 -10.44
N LEU A 166 -0.98 -0.56 -10.12
CA LEU A 166 -2.03 0.23 -10.77
C LEU A 166 -1.85 1.74 -10.50
N ARG A 167 -1.47 2.16 -9.29
CA ARG A 167 -1.18 3.58 -9.01
C ARG A 167 -0.03 4.12 -9.84
N ALA A 168 1.03 3.33 -10.00
CA ALA A 168 2.18 3.72 -10.84
C ALA A 168 1.74 3.84 -12.31
N LEU A 169 0.95 2.89 -12.79
CA LEU A 169 0.38 2.89 -14.13
C LEU A 169 -0.53 4.10 -14.38
N GLU A 170 -1.40 4.46 -13.43
CA GLU A 170 -2.25 5.65 -13.52
C GLU A 170 -1.41 6.93 -13.70
N GLN A 171 -0.31 7.07 -12.96
CA GLN A 171 0.59 8.22 -13.07
C GLN A 171 1.29 8.26 -14.43
N ILE A 172 1.81 7.11 -14.90
CA ILE A 172 2.47 6.99 -16.20
C ILE A 172 1.49 7.36 -17.33
N LEU A 173 0.29 6.77 -17.33
CA LEU A 173 -0.70 7.02 -18.38
C LEU A 173 -1.25 8.44 -18.34
N ALA A 174 -1.44 9.04 -17.15
CA ALA A 174 -1.87 10.42 -17.05
C ALA A 174 -0.82 11.38 -17.63
N GLY A 175 0.45 11.19 -17.29
CA GLY A 175 1.56 11.96 -17.86
C GLY A 175 1.72 11.75 -19.37
N TRP A 176 1.60 10.50 -19.83
CA TRP A 176 1.64 10.18 -21.26
C TRP A 176 0.51 10.87 -22.04
N CYS A 177 -0.73 10.85 -21.54
CA CYS A 177 -1.83 11.58 -22.18
C CYS A 177 -1.55 13.09 -22.28
N LEU A 178 -1.03 13.68 -21.20
CA LEU A 178 -0.66 15.08 -21.17
C LEU A 178 0.39 15.41 -22.24
N LEU A 179 1.48 14.64 -22.31
CA LEU A 179 2.55 14.83 -23.31
C LEU A 179 2.05 14.63 -24.76
N ARG A 180 1.11 13.73 -24.99
CA ARG A 180 0.54 13.48 -26.33
C ARG A 180 -0.36 14.60 -26.82
N LEU A 181 -1.10 15.26 -25.92
CA LEU A 181 -2.05 16.32 -26.25
C LEU A 181 -1.41 17.72 -26.17
N GLU A 182 -0.39 17.88 -25.34
CA GLU A 182 0.42 19.08 -25.13
C GLU A 182 1.93 18.78 -25.20
N PRO A 183 2.52 18.63 -26.40
CA PRO A 183 3.95 18.34 -26.55
C PRO A 183 4.87 19.42 -25.96
N ASN A 184 4.40 20.67 -25.88
CA ASN A 184 5.17 21.81 -25.37
C ASN A 184 4.90 22.10 -23.89
N ILE A 185 4.37 21.12 -23.15
CA ILE A 185 4.05 21.27 -21.73
C ILE A 185 5.27 21.69 -20.88
N GLU A 186 6.49 21.33 -21.30
CA GLU A 186 7.74 21.73 -20.64
C GLU A 186 7.91 23.25 -20.59
N GLU A 187 7.49 23.96 -21.65
CA GLU A 187 7.57 25.43 -21.72
C GLU A 187 6.63 26.09 -20.69
N LEU A 188 5.54 25.41 -20.33
CA LEU A 188 4.58 25.88 -19.32
C LEU A 188 5.11 25.72 -17.88
N PHE A 189 6.13 24.87 -17.66
CA PHE A 189 6.68 24.54 -16.35
C PHE A 189 8.06 25.16 -16.04
N HIS A 190 8.63 25.98 -16.93
CA HIS A 190 9.86 26.74 -16.69
C HIS A 190 9.82 27.74 -15.49
N SER A 191 8.71 27.79 -14.74
CA SER A 191 8.52 28.64 -13.55
C SER A 191 8.95 28.01 -12.21
N GLY A 192 9.78 26.95 -12.22
CA GLY A 192 10.41 26.41 -11.00
C GLY A 192 9.64 25.30 -10.28
N ARG A 193 8.67 24.64 -10.94
CA ARG A 193 8.04 23.40 -10.43
C ARG A 193 8.48 22.21 -11.28
N ASP A 194 9.12 21.22 -10.65
CA ASP A 194 9.75 20.08 -11.33
C ASP A 194 8.72 19.03 -11.79
N MET A 195 8.61 18.82 -13.11
CA MET A 195 7.73 17.78 -13.67
C MET A 195 8.06 16.37 -13.18
N ARG A 196 9.32 16.11 -12.77
CA ARG A 196 9.76 14.79 -12.29
C ARG A 196 9.06 14.34 -11.00
N ARG A 197 8.34 15.24 -10.33
CA ARG A 197 7.69 14.97 -9.05
C ARG A 197 6.16 14.97 -9.10
N LEU A 198 5.55 15.12 -10.30
CA LEU A 198 4.11 15.12 -10.56
C LEU A 198 3.40 13.83 -10.11
N SER A 199 3.26 13.67 -8.80
CA SER A 199 2.39 12.71 -8.17
C SER A 199 1.07 13.41 -7.84
N GLY A 200 -0.01 12.64 -7.68
CA GLY A 200 -1.28 13.17 -7.17
C GLY A 200 -1.13 13.89 -5.82
N GLY A 201 0.01 13.72 -5.13
CA GLY A 201 0.32 14.43 -3.91
C GLY A 201 0.75 15.88 -4.07
N GLU A 202 1.44 16.22 -5.16
CA GLU A 202 1.94 17.57 -5.45
C GLU A 202 0.90 18.44 -6.16
N LEU A 203 -0.01 17.83 -6.93
CA LEU A 203 -1.19 18.49 -7.47
C LEU A 203 -2.04 19.18 -6.38
N ARG A 204 -1.98 18.68 -5.14
CA ARG A 204 -2.67 19.29 -3.98
C ARG A 204 -2.12 20.66 -3.59
N GLY A 205 -0.85 20.92 -3.83
CA GLY A 205 -0.25 22.24 -3.58
C GLY A 205 -0.68 23.30 -4.59
N TRP A 206 -1.48 22.92 -5.58
CA TRP A 206 -1.99 23.81 -6.63
C TRP A 206 -3.47 24.14 -6.40
N ILE A 207 -4.08 23.54 -5.38
CA ILE A 207 -5.50 23.65 -5.06
C ILE A 207 -5.64 24.50 -3.80
N GLU A 208 -6.42 25.56 -3.89
CA GLU A 208 -6.70 26.47 -2.80
C GLU A 208 -7.40 25.74 -1.64
N PRO A 209 -6.94 25.89 -0.40
CA PRO A 209 -7.49 25.14 0.74
C PRO A 209 -8.94 25.53 1.07
N SER A 210 -9.32 26.78 0.79
CA SER A 210 -10.59 27.39 1.19
C SER A 210 -11.78 26.87 0.36
N ASP A 211 -11.64 26.85 -0.97
CA ASP A 211 -12.72 26.50 -1.89
C ASP A 211 -12.41 25.31 -2.83
N GLY A 212 -11.14 24.88 -2.86
CA GLY A 212 -10.69 23.78 -3.70
C GLY A 212 -10.50 24.18 -5.17
N THR A 213 -10.46 25.47 -5.49
CA THR A 213 -10.19 25.97 -6.85
C THR A 213 -8.69 26.04 -7.12
N VAL A 214 -8.33 26.22 -8.39
CA VAL A 214 -6.96 26.55 -8.79
C VAL A 214 -6.95 28.04 -9.11
N ASP A 215 -5.93 28.78 -8.66
CA ASP A 215 -5.73 30.19 -9.00
C ASP A 215 -5.95 30.44 -10.50
N ALA A 216 -6.68 31.49 -10.87
CA ALA A 216 -7.18 31.67 -12.23
C ALA A 216 -6.05 31.88 -13.27
N ASP A 217 -5.02 32.67 -12.92
CA ASP A 217 -3.88 32.93 -13.80
C ASP A 217 -2.97 31.70 -13.91
N PHE A 218 -2.81 30.95 -12.83
CA PHE A 218 -2.15 29.66 -12.85
C PHE A 218 -2.93 28.63 -13.67
N ALA A 219 -4.26 28.55 -13.51
CA ALA A 219 -5.12 27.63 -14.26
C ALA A 219 -5.03 27.90 -15.77
N LYS A 220 -5.05 29.17 -16.20
CA LYS A 220 -4.88 29.53 -17.61
C LYS A 220 -3.54 29.08 -18.18
N ARG A 221 -2.45 29.21 -17.42
CA ARG A 221 -1.13 28.70 -17.83
C ARG A 221 -1.07 27.18 -17.85
N LEU A 222 -1.61 26.54 -16.81
CA LEU A 222 -1.61 25.10 -16.65
C LEU A 222 -2.37 24.38 -17.77
N TRP A 223 -3.53 24.93 -18.16
CA TRP A 223 -4.38 24.33 -19.18
C TRP A 223 -4.02 24.78 -20.61
N GLY A 224 -3.30 25.90 -20.78
CA GLY A 224 -2.88 26.38 -22.10
C GLY A 224 -4.06 26.52 -23.07
N LYS A 225 -3.97 25.88 -24.24
CA LYS A 225 -5.05 25.89 -25.25
C LYS A 225 -6.32 25.12 -24.83
N TRP A 226 -6.25 24.32 -23.77
CA TRP A 226 -7.41 23.61 -23.20
C TRP A 226 -8.13 24.39 -22.11
N HIS A 227 -7.68 25.60 -21.76
CA HIS A 227 -8.38 26.40 -20.79
C HIS A 227 -9.81 26.73 -21.28
N GLY A 228 -10.83 26.37 -20.49
CA GLY A 228 -12.24 26.44 -20.89
C GLY A 228 -12.74 25.26 -21.76
N ARG A 229 -11.86 24.31 -22.09
CA ARG A 229 -12.14 23.08 -22.86
C ARG A 229 -11.67 21.84 -22.08
N GLU A 230 -11.67 21.92 -20.74
CA GLU A 230 -11.12 20.91 -19.86
C GLU A 230 -11.83 19.54 -20.05
N SER A 231 -13.15 19.54 -20.26
CA SER A 231 -13.91 18.31 -20.56
C SER A 231 -13.50 17.66 -21.88
N GLU A 232 -13.17 18.45 -22.90
CA GLU A 232 -12.70 17.93 -24.20
C GLU A 232 -11.30 17.32 -24.08
N PHE A 233 -10.42 17.95 -23.28
CA PHE A 233 -9.11 17.39 -22.96
C PHE A 233 -9.23 16.02 -22.29
N PHE A 234 -10.09 15.91 -21.27
CA PHE A 234 -10.31 14.64 -20.58
C PHE A 234 -10.87 13.58 -21.53
N ALA A 235 -11.87 13.91 -22.35
CA ALA A 235 -12.39 13.01 -23.36
C ALA A 235 -11.30 12.50 -24.32
N ALA A 236 -10.40 13.40 -24.79
CA ALA A 236 -9.27 13.02 -25.62
C ALA A 236 -8.29 12.07 -24.90
N CYS A 237 -8.02 12.29 -23.61
CA CYS A 237 -7.22 11.35 -22.79
C CYS A 237 -7.88 9.97 -22.73
N ALA A 238 -9.20 9.91 -22.58
CA ALA A 238 -9.93 8.64 -22.56
C ALA A 238 -9.83 7.89 -23.89
N GLU A 239 -9.94 8.58 -25.03
CA GLU A 239 -9.77 7.96 -26.35
C GLU A 239 -8.36 7.41 -26.55
N LEU A 240 -7.33 8.10 -26.07
CA LEU A 240 -5.94 7.63 -26.14
C LEU A 240 -5.74 6.30 -25.38
N VAL A 241 -6.41 6.13 -24.24
CA VAL A 241 -6.19 4.97 -23.34
C VAL A 241 -7.16 3.81 -23.60
N ARG A 242 -8.39 4.07 -24.04
CA ARG A 242 -9.47 3.06 -24.13
C ARG A 242 -9.07 1.83 -24.96
N SER A 243 -8.35 2.05 -26.05
CA SER A 243 -7.95 1.01 -27.01
C SER A 243 -6.62 0.33 -26.69
N LEU A 244 -5.86 0.80 -25.70
CA LEU A 244 -4.55 0.22 -25.39
C LEU A 244 -4.71 -1.21 -24.86
N SER A 245 -4.02 -2.15 -25.48
CA SER A 245 -3.74 -3.46 -24.90
C SER A 245 -2.71 -3.34 -23.76
N TRP A 246 -2.53 -4.39 -22.97
CA TRP A 246 -1.45 -4.44 -21.99
C TRP A 246 -0.07 -4.26 -22.63
N GLU A 247 0.15 -4.84 -23.81
CA GLU A 247 1.39 -4.66 -24.57
C GLU A 247 1.61 -3.21 -25.00
N ASP A 248 0.57 -2.50 -25.40
CA ASP A 248 0.68 -1.07 -25.73
C ASP A 248 1.00 -0.23 -24.50
N VAL A 249 0.39 -0.55 -23.35
CA VAL A 249 0.69 0.11 -22.07
C VAL A 249 2.16 -0.10 -21.70
N LYS A 250 2.68 -1.33 -21.82
CA LYS A 250 4.10 -1.61 -21.55
C LYS A 250 5.05 -0.80 -22.43
N ARG A 251 4.71 -0.57 -23.69
CA ARG A 251 5.55 0.24 -24.60
C ARG A 251 5.70 1.70 -24.16
N ILE A 252 4.81 2.21 -23.31
CA ILE A 252 4.89 3.58 -22.78
C ILE A 252 6.03 3.72 -21.76
N ASP A 253 6.23 2.72 -20.90
CA ASP A 253 7.34 2.67 -19.93
C ASP A 253 7.79 1.21 -19.71
N VAL A 254 8.60 0.71 -20.65
CA VAL A 254 8.96 -0.71 -20.74
C VAL A 254 9.62 -1.19 -19.45
N VAL A 255 10.59 -0.45 -18.93
CA VAL A 255 11.38 -0.90 -17.78
C VAL A 255 10.52 -0.99 -16.53
N ARG A 256 9.73 0.05 -16.22
CA ARG A 256 8.92 0.04 -14.99
C ARG A 256 7.79 -0.98 -15.08
N LEU A 257 7.14 -1.07 -16.23
CA LEU A 257 5.96 -1.92 -16.39
C LEU A 257 6.30 -3.40 -16.57
N GLU A 258 7.44 -3.75 -17.15
CA GLU A 258 7.92 -5.15 -17.12
C GLU A 258 8.26 -5.60 -15.70
N LEU A 259 8.93 -4.74 -14.91
CA LEU A 259 9.24 -5.05 -13.52
C LEU A 259 7.97 -5.13 -12.66
N ALA A 260 6.98 -4.28 -12.93
CA ALA A 260 5.65 -4.33 -12.32
C ALA A 260 4.95 -5.66 -12.65
N GLU A 261 4.94 -6.07 -13.92
CA GLU A 261 4.33 -7.32 -14.37
C GLU A 261 4.97 -8.53 -13.66
N ARG A 262 6.30 -8.60 -13.58
CA ARG A 262 7.01 -9.70 -12.89
C ARG A 262 6.63 -9.77 -11.41
N ARG A 263 6.60 -8.63 -10.71
CA ARG A 263 6.19 -8.55 -9.30
C ARG A 263 4.74 -8.97 -9.11
N LEU A 264 3.85 -8.50 -9.99
CA LEU A 264 2.43 -8.84 -9.95
C LEU A 264 2.19 -10.33 -10.22
N ARG A 265 2.86 -10.93 -11.22
CA ARG A 265 2.80 -12.37 -11.48
C ARG A 265 3.27 -13.20 -10.29
N ALA A 266 4.36 -12.79 -9.63
CA ALA A 266 4.85 -13.45 -8.42
C ALA A 266 3.85 -13.34 -7.25
N ALA A 267 3.28 -12.16 -7.02
CA ALA A 267 2.27 -11.93 -5.99
C ALA A 267 0.98 -12.73 -6.27
N PHE A 268 0.56 -12.81 -7.54
CA PHE A 268 -0.59 -13.59 -7.97
C PHE A 268 -0.35 -15.08 -7.81
N ALA A 269 0.81 -15.59 -8.21
CA ALA A 269 1.17 -17.00 -8.01
C ALA A 269 1.10 -17.38 -6.51
N ALA A 270 1.68 -16.55 -5.62
CA ALA A 270 1.58 -16.76 -4.18
C ALA A 270 0.14 -16.69 -3.65
N HIS A 271 -0.69 -15.81 -4.24
CA HIS A 271 -2.12 -15.71 -3.90
C HIS A 271 -2.94 -16.91 -4.38
N MET A 272 -2.54 -17.56 -5.46
CA MET A 272 -3.21 -18.75 -6.00
C MET A 272 -2.66 -20.05 -5.39
N ASP A 273 -1.47 -20.03 -4.80
CA ASP A 273 -0.85 -21.22 -4.22
C ASP A 273 -1.61 -21.69 -2.96
N GLU A 274 -2.25 -22.85 -3.09
CA GLU A 274 -2.97 -23.50 -2.00
C GLU A 274 -2.18 -24.49 -1.16
N ALA A 275 -0.93 -24.78 -1.56
CA ALA A 275 -0.09 -25.71 -0.83
C ALA A 275 0.30 -25.17 0.54
N LEU A 276 0.36 -26.06 1.52
CA LEU A 276 0.99 -25.78 2.81
C LEU A 276 2.52 -25.81 2.63
N PRO A 277 3.24 -24.85 3.20
CA PRO A 277 4.69 -24.91 3.28
C PRO A 277 5.16 -26.23 3.91
N PRO A 278 6.24 -26.85 3.39
CA PRO A 278 6.73 -28.13 3.91
C PRO A 278 7.25 -28.03 5.34
N VAL A 279 7.67 -26.82 5.75
CA VAL A 279 8.08 -26.45 7.10
C VAL A 279 7.41 -25.12 7.41
N LEU A 280 6.91 -24.98 8.63
CA LEU A 280 6.25 -23.78 9.11
C LEU A 280 7.06 -23.14 10.23
N LEU A 281 7.07 -21.82 10.26
CA LEU A 281 7.63 -20.98 11.32
C LEU A 281 6.53 -20.14 11.95
N ASN A 282 6.72 -19.71 13.19
CA ASN A 282 5.82 -18.75 13.81
C ASN A 282 6.01 -17.37 13.18
N GLY A 283 4.93 -16.80 12.65
CA GLY A 283 4.90 -15.46 12.08
C GLY A 283 4.81 -14.37 13.15
N LEU A 284 5.04 -13.12 12.73
CA LEU A 284 4.96 -11.96 13.61
C LEU A 284 3.51 -11.53 13.83
N VAL A 285 3.00 -11.88 15.00
CA VAL A 285 1.61 -11.60 15.40
C VAL A 285 1.52 -11.04 16.82
N GLU A 286 0.48 -10.27 17.08
CA GLU A 286 0.06 -9.89 18.42
C GLU A 286 -0.94 -10.94 18.94
N LEU A 287 -0.64 -11.54 20.08
CA LEU A 287 -1.52 -12.48 20.79
C LEU A 287 -2.18 -11.76 21.97
N ILE A 288 -3.50 -11.73 21.99
CA ILE A 288 -4.32 -11.17 23.06
C ILE A 288 -5.06 -12.34 23.73
N PRO A 289 -4.69 -12.74 24.96
CA PRO A 289 -5.34 -13.86 25.66
C PRO A 289 -6.83 -13.59 25.92
N LEU A 290 -7.65 -14.64 25.84
CA LEU A 290 -9.07 -14.63 26.15
C LEU A 290 -9.36 -15.39 27.46
N ALA A 291 -10.49 -15.10 28.09
CA ALA A 291 -10.86 -15.68 29.39
C ALA A 291 -11.10 -17.19 29.37
N ASP A 292 -11.39 -17.76 28.20
CA ASP A 292 -11.61 -19.18 27.97
C ASP A 292 -10.32 -19.95 27.62
N GLY A 293 -9.15 -19.29 27.73
CA GLY A 293 -7.87 -19.86 27.32
C GLY A 293 -7.58 -19.74 25.82
N GLY A 294 -8.54 -19.30 25.02
CA GLY A 294 -8.29 -18.92 23.63
C GLY A 294 -7.37 -17.69 23.53
N ALA A 295 -7.05 -17.34 22.30
CA ALA A 295 -6.37 -16.08 22.00
C ALA A 295 -7.01 -15.39 20.80
N GLN A 296 -7.05 -14.08 20.83
CA GLN A 296 -7.25 -13.26 19.65
C GLN A 296 -5.89 -12.91 19.05
N VAL A 297 -5.71 -13.18 17.76
CA VAL A 297 -4.46 -12.98 17.05
C VAL A 297 -4.62 -11.90 16.01
N LYS A 298 -3.75 -10.90 16.03
CA LYS A 298 -3.68 -9.86 15.01
C LYS A 298 -2.37 -10.01 14.25
N SER A 299 -2.48 -10.22 12.95
CA SER A 299 -1.32 -10.17 12.08
C SER A 299 -0.82 -8.73 11.97
N THR A 300 0.49 -8.55 12.01
CA THR A 300 1.12 -7.26 11.77
C THR A 300 0.80 -6.70 10.39
N GLU A 301 0.50 -7.56 9.42
CA GLU A 301 0.11 -7.17 8.05
C GLU A 301 -1.37 -6.76 7.92
N LEU A 302 -2.23 -7.22 8.83
CA LEU A 302 -3.68 -7.05 8.78
C LEU A 302 -4.21 -6.30 10.00
N GLY A 303 -3.56 -5.24 10.47
CA GLY A 303 -3.81 -4.62 11.80
C GLY A 303 -5.27 -4.31 12.22
N TRP A 304 -6.26 -4.43 11.33
CA TRP A 304 -7.71 -4.30 11.59
C TRP A 304 -8.52 -5.61 11.53
N GLU A 305 -7.93 -6.74 11.17
CA GLU A 305 -8.56 -8.07 11.14
C GLU A 305 -7.88 -9.00 12.14
N ALA A 306 -8.67 -9.41 13.13
CA ALA A 306 -8.25 -10.37 14.14
C ALA A 306 -8.83 -11.76 13.88
N LEU A 307 -8.06 -12.79 14.23
CA LEU A 307 -8.45 -14.19 14.22
C LEU A 307 -8.63 -14.67 15.66
N GLN A 308 -9.79 -15.20 16.01
CA GLN A 308 -9.96 -15.92 17.27
C GLN A 308 -9.46 -17.36 17.12
N LEU A 309 -8.60 -17.76 18.05
CA LEU A 309 -8.03 -19.10 18.17
C LEU A 309 -8.54 -19.76 19.44
N PRO A 310 -9.05 -21.00 19.36
CA PRO A 310 -9.33 -21.78 20.56
C PRO A 310 -8.01 -22.20 21.24
N GLN A 311 -8.05 -22.50 22.53
CA GLN A 311 -6.89 -22.95 23.32
C GLN A 311 -6.10 -24.07 22.61
N THR A 312 -6.79 -25.06 22.02
CA THR A 312 -6.15 -26.19 21.32
C THR A 312 -5.25 -25.76 20.15
N VAL A 313 -5.59 -24.65 19.48
CA VAL A 313 -4.77 -24.09 18.40
C VAL A 313 -3.61 -23.28 18.98
N VAL A 314 -3.84 -22.53 20.05
CA VAL A 314 -2.78 -21.80 20.77
C VAL A 314 -1.69 -22.77 21.25
N ASP A 315 -2.08 -23.89 21.88
CA ASP A 315 -1.15 -24.94 22.33
C ASP A 315 -0.37 -25.61 21.19
N ALA A 316 -0.94 -25.62 19.98
CA ALA A 316 -0.27 -26.15 18.80
C ALA A 316 0.76 -25.17 18.22
N LEU A 317 0.55 -23.86 18.35
CA LEU A 317 1.49 -22.84 17.87
C LEU A 317 2.84 -22.89 18.59
N GLU A 318 2.87 -23.25 19.88
CA GLU A 318 4.12 -23.46 20.62
C GLU A 318 5.00 -24.55 20.00
N ARG A 319 4.37 -25.50 19.30
CA ARG A 319 5.04 -26.65 18.67
C ARG A 319 5.30 -26.44 17.17
N ALA A 320 4.81 -25.35 16.59
CA ALA A 320 4.84 -25.13 15.15
C ALA A 320 6.22 -24.72 14.61
N ASP A 321 7.02 -24.01 15.42
CA ASP A 321 8.24 -23.36 14.94
C ASP A 321 9.30 -24.35 14.44
N GLY A 322 9.61 -24.26 13.14
CA GLY A 322 10.58 -25.09 12.45
C GLY A 322 10.09 -26.51 12.15
N ARG A 323 8.80 -26.82 12.33
CA ARG A 323 8.25 -28.17 12.15
C ARG A 323 7.53 -28.35 10.81
N PRO A 324 7.51 -29.58 10.26
CA PRO A 324 6.62 -29.91 9.17
C PRO A 324 5.15 -29.76 9.58
N ALA A 325 4.30 -29.34 8.65
CA ALA A 325 2.85 -29.19 8.83
C ALA A 325 2.21 -30.43 9.50
N SER A 326 2.61 -31.63 9.09
CA SER A 326 2.11 -32.90 9.62
C SER A 326 2.46 -33.18 11.09
N GLN A 327 3.38 -32.43 11.71
CA GLN A 327 3.82 -32.63 13.09
C GLN A 327 3.19 -31.65 14.10
N ILE A 328 2.45 -30.65 13.62
CA ILE A 328 1.87 -29.58 14.47
C ILE A 328 0.63 -30.09 15.23
N GLY A 329 -0.03 -31.12 14.71
CA GLY A 329 -1.23 -31.72 15.33
C GLY A 329 -2.50 -30.90 15.10
N LEU A 330 -2.53 -30.09 14.05
CA LEU A 330 -3.72 -29.40 13.54
C LEU A 330 -4.12 -30.02 12.20
N ASP A 331 -5.41 -29.95 11.87
CA ASP A 331 -5.88 -30.30 10.54
C ASP A 331 -5.43 -29.28 9.49
N ASP A 332 -5.48 -29.69 8.22
CA ASP A 332 -5.05 -28.84 7.10
C ASP A 332 -5.85 -27.55 7.00
N ALA A 333 -7.12 -27.53 7.42
CA ALA A 333 -7.95 -26.33 7.38
C ALA A 333 -7.46 -25.26 8.38
N TRP A 334 -7.10 -25.67 9.60
CA TRP A 334 -6.49 -24.78 10.59
C TRP A 334 -5.10 -24.34 10.19
N LEU A 335 -4.25 -25.26 9.72
CA LEU A 335 -2.90 -24.91 9.24
C LEU A 335 -2.98 -23.89 8.11
N ARG A 336 -3.89 -24.11 7.15
CA ARG A 336 -4.13 -23.20 6.04
C ARG A 336 -4.60 -21.84 6.52
N LYS A 337 -5.55 -21.81 7.46
CA LYS A 337 -6.06 -20.57 8.03
C LYS A 337 -4.95 -19.79 8.76
N LEU A 338 -4.10 -20.48 9.53
CA LEU A 338 -2.97 -19.85 10.21
C LEU A 338 -1.94 -19.30 9.22
N VAL A 339 -1.67 -20.01 8.11
CA VAL A 339 -0.82 -19.52 7.02
C VAL A 339 -1.41 -18.31 6.31
N ASP A 340 -2.70 -18.36 5.98
CA ASP A 340 -3.40 -17.25 5.32
C ASP A 340 -3.40 -16.00 6.20
N TYR A 341 -3.56 -16.14 7.52
CA TYR A 341 -3.47 -15.02 8.47
C TYR A 341 -2.03 -14.59 8.79
N GLY A 342 -1.00 -15.30 8.30
CA GLY A 342 0.40 -15.01 8.62
C GLY A 342 0.78 -15.32 10.07
N VAL A 343 -0.01 -16.14 10.76
CA VAL A 343 0.34 -16.70 12.08
C VAL A 343 1.42 -17.77 11.93
N LEU A 344 1.36 -18.54 10.83
CA LEU A 344 2.42 -19.44 10.42
C LEU A 344 2.94 -19.01 9.04
N VAL A 345 4.24 -19.11 8.81
CA VAL A 345 4.89 -18.66 7.56
C VAL A 345 5.86 -19.71 7.02
N ALA A 346 6.17 -19.62 5.72
CA ALA A 346 7.20 -20.46 5.10
C ALA A 346 8.61 -19.94 5.43
N PRO A 347 9.63 -20.82 5.51
CA PRO A 347 11.03 -20.41 5.68
C PRO A 347 11.60 -19.85 4.37
N ASP A 348 11.21 -18.64 3.99
CA ASP A 348 11.56 -17.97 2.73
C ASP A 348 12.94 -17.27 2.74
N GLY A 349 13.68 -17.38 3.85
CA GLY A 349 14.99 -16.75 4.03
C GLY A 349 14.95 -15.29 4.46
N ARG A 350 13.75 -14.67 4.54
CA ARG A 350 13.50 -13.44 5.30
C ARG A 350 13.18 -13.76 6.76
N ASP A 351 12.60 -14.94 6.98
CA ASP A 351 12.20 -15.44 8.31
C ASP A 351 13.05 -16.64 8.78
N ARG A 352 14.17 -16.97 8.12
CA ARG A 352 15.10 -17.99 8.64
C ARG A 352 16.07 -17.35 9.64
N PRO A 353 16.30 -17.93 10.84
CA PRO A 353 17.59 -17.77 11.47
C PRO A 353 18.63 -18.39 10.52
N ARG A 354 19.52 -17.55 9.96
CA ARG A 354 20.59 -18.01 9.07
C ARG A 354 21.52 -18.93 9.86
N SER A 355 21.76 -20.11 9.27
CA SER A 355 22.71 -21.14 9.68
C SER A 355 23.84 -20.69 10.63
N LEU A 356 23.89 -21.36 11.80
CA LEU A 356 24.96 -21.39 12.78
C LEU A 356 26.36 -21.44 12.14
N GLY A 357 27.05 -20.30 12.12
CA GLY A 357 28.49 -20.22 11.94
C GLY A 357 29.24 -20.62 13.22
N PRO A 358 30.49 -21.10 13.13
CA PRO A 358 31.20 -21.66 14.27
C PRO A 358 31.84 -20.56 15.11
N GLN A 359 31.10 -19.89 15.98
CA GLN A 359 31.68 -19.14 17.11
C GLN A 359 30.84 -19.28 18.40
N ARG A 360 31.38 -20.06 19.35
CA ARG A 360 30.99 -20.10 20.78
C ARG A 360 31.51 -18.87 21.53
N PRO A 361 31.03 -18.56 22.76
CA PRO A 361 29.65 -18.48 23.19
C PRO A 361 29.36 -17.05 23.68
N VAL A 362 28.37 -16.40 23.08
CA VAL A 362 27.54 -15.42 23.78
C VAL A 362 26.24 -16.15 24.07
N ASP A 363 25.59 -15.85 25.19
CA ASP A 363 24.35 -16.51 25.58
C ASP A 363 23.38 -16.55 24.38
N ARG A 364 22.96 -17.77 24.03
CA ARG A 364 22.02 -18.03 22.93
C ARG A 364 20.75 -17.19 23.09
N ARG A 365 20.37 -16.86 24.33
CA ARG A 365 19.22 -16.02 24.67
C ARG A 365 19.37 -14.55 24.30
N ASP A 366 20.60 -14.03 24.19
CA ASP A 366 20.85 -12.65 23.77
C ASP A 366 20.96 -12.53 22.24
N ARG A 367 21.46 -13.57 21.57
CA ARG A 367 21.58 -13.65 20.10
C ARG A 367 20.24 -13.83 19.39
N LEU A 368 19.30 -14.53 20.03
CA LEU A 368 17.94 -14.77 19.54
C LEU A 368 16.96 -13.64 19.87
N ARG A 369 17.40 -12.52 20.47
CA ARG A 369 16.50 -11.42 20.78
C ARG A 369 16.01 -10.78 19.50
N PHE A 370 14.70 -10.72 19.38
CA PHE A 370 14.03 -10.07 18.27
C PHE A 370 13.91 -8.57 18.55
N PHE A 371 14.36 -7.77 17.59
CA PHE A 371 14.21 -6.32 17.63
C PHE A 371 13.12 -5.95 16.64
N ARG A 372 12.12 -5.18 17.09
CA ARG A 372 11.14 -4.58 16.19
C ARG A 372 11.58 -3.16 15.87
N GLY A 373 11.70 -2.87 14.58
CA GLY A 373 11.89 -1.51 14.09
C GLY A 373 10.58 -0.74 14.11
N TYR A 374 10.66 0.54 14.49
CA TYR A 374 9.70 1.59 14.16
C TYR A 374 8.23 1.26 14.43
N LEU A 375 7.75 1.62 15.62
CA LEU A 375 6.38 1.46 16.15
C LEU A 375 5.27 2.06 15.23
N GLY A 376 5.04 1.48 14.06
CA GLY A 376 4.07 2.00 13.08
C GLY A 376 4.41 3.40 12.55
N LEU A 377 5.64 3.88 12.78
CA LEU A 377 6.08 5.20 12.34
C LEU A 377 6.52 5.14 10.87
N PRO A 378 6.15 6.13 10.04
CA PRO A 378 6.71 6.24 8.69
C PRO A 378 8.22 6.45 8.82
N VAL A 379 8.98 5.56 8.19
CA VAL A 379 10.44 5.66 8.13
C VAL A 379 10.83 6.16 6.76
N GLU A 380 11.44 7.33 6.72
CA GLU A 380 12.00 7.92 5.51
C GLU A 380 13.52 7.81 5.54
N LEU A 381 14.08 7.36 4.43
CA LEU A 381 15.52 7.25 4.21
C LEU A 381 15.94 8.40 3.29
N SER A 382 16.86 9.23 3.77
CA SER A 382 17.44 10.31 2.98
C SER A 382 18.96 10.26 3.07
N TYR A 383 19.60 10.88 2.08
CA TYR A 383 21.05 11.07 2.06
C TYR A 383 21.33 12.55 2.18
N ILE A 384 22.23 12.92 3.09
CA ILE A 384 22.73 14.28 3.22
C ILE A 384 24.20 14.31 2.84
N SER A 385 24.60 15.35 2.09
CA SER A 385 26.02 15.62 1.84
C SER A 385 26.56 16.36 3.05
N THR A 386 27.56 15.79 3.73
CA THR A 386 28.30 16.52 4.78
C THR A 386 29.46 17.29 4.13
N SER A 387 29.95 18.33 4.81
CA SER A 387 31.08 19.13 4.34
C SER A 387 32.33 18.25 4.19
N GLY A 388 32.79 18.01 2.96
CA GLY A 388 33.96 17.17 2.68
C GLY A 388 33.72 15.91 1.85
N SER A 389 32.65 15.82 1.04
CA SER A 389 32.32 14.70 0.12
C SER A 389 31.86 13.39 0.77
N ALA A 390 31.75 13.33 2.10
CA ALA A 390 31.12 12.22 2.78
C ALA A 390 29.59 12.28 2.66
N GLN A 391 28.97 11.15 2.36
CA GLN A 391 27.52 10.99 2.41
C GLN A 391 27.14 10.43 3.77
N ALA A 392 26.14 11.01 4.42
CA ALA A 392 25.52 10.39 5.59
C ALA A 392 24.12 9.88 5.23
N LEU A 393 23.76 8.74 5.80
CA LEU A 393 22.43 8.17 5.71
C LEU A 393 21.60 8.64 6.91
N VAL A 394 20.45 9.24 6.66
CA VAL A 394 19.53 9.68 7.71
C VAL A 394 18.31 8.78 7.69
N LEU A 395 17.99 8.19 8.84
CA LEU A 395 16.72 7.50 9.07
C LEU A 395 15.84 8.40 9.94
N ASN A 396 14.75 8.88 9.36
CA ASN A 396 13.74 9.65 10.07
C ASN A 396 12.70 8.68 10.65
N CYS A 397 12.57 8.68 11.97
CA CYS A 397 11.88 7.65 12.74
C CYS A 397 10.83 8.31 13.64
N GLY A 398 9.80 8.90 13.02
CA GLY A 398 8.86 9.78 13.74
C GLY A 398 9.54 11.09 14.16
N SER A 399 9.62 11.36 15.46
CA SER A 399 10.32 12.53 16.02
C SER A 399 11.83 12.34 16.19
N ASN A 400 12.33 11.11 15.99
CA ASN A 400 13.73 10.77 16.21
C ASN A 400 14.47 10.71 14.87
N GLU A 401 15.67 11.29 14.84
CA GLU A 401 16.57 11.24 13.70
C GLU A 401 17.78 10.37 14.06
N VAL A 402 18.11 9.41 13.20
CA VAL A 402 19.31 8.58 13.34
C VAL A 402 20.20 8.83 12.14
N ILE A 403 21.40 9.30 12.39
CA ILE A 403 22.39 9.62 11.36
C ILE A 403 23.47 8.54 11.39
N PHE A 404 23.69 7.90 10.24
CA PHE A 404 24.81 7.01 9.99
C PHE A 404 25.78 7.74 9.06
N ASP A 405 26.85 8.28 9.62
CA ASP A 405 27.87 9.09 8.94
C ASP A 405 29.18 8.35 8.68
N ASP A 406 29.33 7.15 9.23
CA ASP A 406 30.39 6.19 8.92
C ASP A 406 29.96 5.29 7.73
N LEU A 407 30.83 5.15 6.73
CA LEU A 407 30.62 4.27 5.56
C LEU A 407 30.24 2.84 5.95
N GLU A 408 30.83 2.31 7.03
CA GLU A 408 30.52 0.96 7.52
C GLU A 408 29.11 0.90 8.11
N LEU A 409 28.64 1.98 8.72
CA LEU A 409 27.33 2.08 9.37
C LEU A 409 26.22 2.50 8.40
N ILE A 410 26.56 3.12 7.26
CA ILE A 410 25.58 3.42 6.19
C ILE A 410 24.94 2.13 5.67
N GLU A 411 25.72 1.07 5.46
CA GLU A 411 25.15 -0.21 5.02
C GLU A 411 24.29 -0.82 6.13
N PHE A 412 24.70 -0.72 7.40
CA PHE A 412 23.88 -1.12 8.54
C PHE A 412 22.54 -0.38 8.55
N GLY A 413 22.54 0.94 8.40
CA GLY A 413 21.33 1.76 8.39
C GLY A 413 20.41 1.43 7.21
N LYS A 414 20.94 1.12 6.02
CA LYS A 414 20.14 0.63 4.89
C LYS A 414 19.47 -0.71 5.20
N ARG A 415 20.20 -1.64 5.81
CA ARG A 415 19.69 -2.96 6.20
C ARG A 415 18.64 -2.85 7.30
N LEU A 416 18.89 -2.02 8.30
CA LEU A 416 17.95 -1.66 9.36
C LEU A 416 16.65 -1.09 8.79
N HIS A 417 16.77 -0.18 7.81
CA HIS A 417 15.63 0.37 7.09
C HIS A 417 14.90 -0.63 6.19
N GLY A 418 15.57 -1.67 5.72
CA GLY A 418 14.95 -2.79 5.02
C GLY A 418 14.22 -3.74 5.98
N ALA A 419 14.78 -3.93 7.18
CA ALA A 419 14.27 -4.78 8.24
C ALA A 419 13.16 -4.12 9.08
N ARG A 420 12.29 -3.31 8.46
CA ARG A 420 11.20 -2.55 9.11
C ARG A 420 10.27 -3.41 9.96
N ASN A 421 10.12 -4.68 9.63
CA ASN A 421 9.24 -5.61 10.36
C ASN A 421 9.95 -6.28 11.55
N GLY A 422 11.21 -5.94 11.78
CA GLY A 422 12.09 -6.50 12.79
C GLY A 422 13.13 -7.45 12.22
N PHE A 423 14.06 -7.84 13.09
CA PHE A 423 15.20 -8.70 12.77
C PHE A 423 15.74 -9.32 14.06
N TYR A 424 16.46 -10.43 13.92
CA TYR A 424 17.20 -11.01 15.04
C TYR A 424 18.53 -10.29 15.21
N ALA A 425 18.97 -10.16 16.45
CA ALA A 425 20.27 -9.55 16.76
C ALA A 425 21.43 -10.19 15.99
N GLU A 426 21.35 -11.50 15.71
CA GLU A 426 22.34 -12.23 14.92
C GLU A 426 22.35 -11.85 13.42
N ASP A 427 21.23 -11.44 12.85
CA ASP A 427 21.17 -11.00 11.45
C ASP A 427 22.05 -9.77 11.23
N ALA A 428 22.06 -8.88 12.22
CA ALA A 428 22.85 -7.66 12.21
C ALA A 428 24.37 -7.92 12.14
N LEU A 429 24.86 -9.10 12.56
CA LEU A 429 26.27 -9.48 12.37
C LEU A 429 26.64 -9.62 10.88
N GLY A 430 25.66 -9.98 10.04
CA GLY A 430 25.83 -10.14 8.60
C GLY A 430 25.57 -8.88 7.78
N TRP A 431 25.31 -7.73 8.43
CA TRP A 431 25.00 -6.47 7.75
C TRP A 431 26.23 -5.62 7.45
N ALA A 432 27.42 -6.10 7.86
CA ALA A 432 28.67 -5.44 7.54
C ALA A 432 28.90 -5.45 6.01
N PRO A 433 29.49 -4.37 5.45
CA PRO A 433 29.96 -4.41 4.07
C PRO A 433 31.04 -5.49 3.89
N PRO A 434 31.30 -5.98 2.65
CA PRO A 434 32.17 -7.15 2.41
C PRO A 434 33.59 -7.06 2.98
N GLN A 435 34.09 -5.85 3.24
CA GLN A 435 35.43 -5.60 3.78
C GLN A 435 35.47 -5.53 5.31
N VAL A 436 34.32 -5.61 5.97
CA VAL A 436 34.15 -5.41 7.41
C VAL A 436 33.50 -6.64 8.00
N THR A 437 33.95 -7.05 9.19
CA THR A 437 33.28 -8.09 9.96
C THR A 437 32.80 -7.48 11.26
N TYR A 438 31.50 -7.53 11.51
CA TYR A 438 30.98 -7.10 12.80
C TYR A 438 31.22 -8.15 13.87
N THR A 439 31.73 -7.71 15.01
CA THR A 439 31.73 -8.50 16.25
C THR A 439 30.38 -8.34 16.95
N TRP A 440 30.03 -9.31 17.79
CA TRP A 440 28.83 -9.20 18.63
C TRP A 440 28.88 -7.98 19.56
N GLU A 441 30.03 -7.70 20.17
CA GLU A 441 30.18 -6.53 21.04
C GLU A 441 29.83 -5.23 20.32
N ARG A 442 30.28 -5.08 19.07
CA ARG A 442 29.95 -3.92 18.23
C ARG A 442 28.46 -3.86 17.90
N VAL A 443 27.86 -4.96 17.46
CA VAL A 443 26.42 -5.02 17.14
C VAL A 443 25.57 -4.78 18.38
N ALA A 444 25.90 -5.38 19.51
CA ALA A 444 25.19 -5.17 20.76
C ALA A 444 25.23 -3.70 21.21
N GLY A 445 26.40 -3.05 21.08
CA GLY A 445 26.54 -1.62 21.33
C GLY A 445 25.62 -0.77 20.44
N LEU A 446 25.64 -1.04 19.13
CA LEU A 446 24.77 -0.35 18.15
C LEU A 446 23.29 -0.55 18.46
N LEU A 447 22.87 -1.79 18.72
CA LEU A 447 21.49 -2.12 19.05
C LEU A 447 21.05 -1.47 20.37
N GLN A 448 21.94 -1.39 21.36
CA GLN A 448 21.65 -0.72 22.62
C GLN A 448 21.48 0.79 22.40
N SER A 449 22.36 1.45 21.63
CA SER A 449 22.20 2.86 21.29
C SER A 449 20.88 3.14 20.56
N LEU A 450 20.44 2.23 19.69
CA LEU A 450 19.15 2.34 19.00
C LEU A 450 17.95 2.08 19.92
N LEU A 451 18.08 1.20 20.92
CA LEU A 451 17.08 1.01 21.97
C LEU A 451 16.97 2.27 22.85
N ASP A 452 18.10 2.84 23.27
CA ASP A 452 18.15 4.03 24.11
C ASP A 452 17.55 5.25 23.39
N ALA A 453 17.78 5.35 22.08
CA ALA A 453 17.17 6.35 21.21
C ALA A 453 15.70 6.04 20.86
N SER A 454 15.12 4.96 21.41
CA SER A 454 13.73 4.53 21.12
C SER A 454 13.45 4.33 19.62
N VAL A 455 14.48 3.94 18.88
CA VAL A 455 14.43 3.62 17.44
C VAL A 455 14.01 2.15 17.26
N LEU A 456 14.48 1.30 18.17
CA LEU A 456 14.14 -0.12 18.27
C LEU A 456 13.36 -0.40 19.55
N GLN A 457 12.59 -1.49 19.52
CA GLN A 457 12.06 -2.11 20.72
C GLN A 457 12.54 -3.55 20.81
N ARG A 458 12.98 -3.97 22.00
CA ARG A 458 13.28 -5.37 22.29
C ARG A 458 11.97 -6.12 22.53
N ILE A 459 11.72 -7.16 21.73
CA ILE A 459 10.61 -8.09 21.97
C ILE A 459 11.17 -9.24 22.85
N PRO A 460 10.54 -9.53 24.00
CA PRO A 460 10.99 -10.54 24.95
C PRO A 460 11.04 -11.96 24.37
#